data_AF-A0A8M1MP94-F1
#
_entry.id   AF-A0A8M1MP94-F1
#
_cell.length_a   1.000
_cell.length_b   1.000
_cell.length_c   1.000
_cell.angle_alpha   90.00
_cell.angle_beta   90.00
_cell.angle_gamma   90.00
#
_symmetry.space_group_name_H-M   'P 1'
#
loop_
_entity.id
_entity.type
_entity.pdbx_description
1 polymer ?
#
loop_
_entity_poly.entity_id
_entity_poly.type
_entity_poly.pdbx_seq_one_letter_code
_entity_poly.pdbx_strand_id
1 'polypeptide(L)'
;MMSGRPGRVPLQFLPDEARSLPPPKLTDPRLAYIGFLGYCSGLLDNAIRRRPVVSADYMYAVKDHDMFAYVKSHPEDFPEKEKKTYSEFLEEFHPVR
;
A
#
# COMPACT_ATOMS: atom_id res chain seq x y z
N MET A 1 8.17 36.29 -12.59
CA MET A 1 8.05 35.28 -11.51
C MET A 1 7.36 35.92 -10.31
N MET A 2 6.27 35.34 -9.81
CA MET A 2 5.45 35.90 -8.72
C MET A 2 6.00 35.57 -7.32
N SER A 3 7.32 35.43 -7.15
CA SER A 3 7.93 35.00 -5.89
C SER A 3 7.72 35.95 -4.70
N GLY A 4 7.40 37.23 -4.94
CA GLY A 4 7.06 38.20 -3.89
C GLY A 4 5.56 38.39 -3.62
N ARG A 5 4.69 37.67 -4.35
CA ARG A 5 3.22 37.74 -4.23
C ARG A 5 2.58 36.75 -3.24
N PRO A 6 3.08 35.51 -3.03
CA PRO A 6 2.60 34.72 -1.89
C PRO A 6 2.97 35.51 -0.64
N GLY A 7 1.97 35.86 0.17
CA GLY A 7 2.04 36.87 1.23
C GLY A 7 3.09 36.63 2.31
N ARG A 8 2.98 37.37 3.42
CA ARG A 8 3.96 37.43 4.52
C ARG A 8 4.27 36.08 5.21
N VAL A 9 3.56 35.01 4.88
CA VAL A 9 3.74 33.66 5.44
C VAL A 9 4.49 32.78 4.43
N PRO A 10 5.80 32.55 4.62
CA PRO A 10 6.53 31.63 3.75
C PRO A 10 5.99 30.19 3.92
N LEU A 11 6.06 29.39 2.83
CA LEU A 11 5.67 27.96 2.78
C LEU A 11 4.16 27.64 2.92
N GLN A 12 3.28 28.61 2.66
CA GLN A 12 1.84 28.35 2.65
C GLN A 12 1.40 27.69 1.32
N PHE A 13 0.99 26.41 1.38
CA PHE A 13 0.51 25.67 0.19
C PHE A 13 -0.78 26.25 -0.38
N LEU A 14 -1.78 26.55 0.47
CA LEU A 14 -2.99 27.30 0.12
C LEU A 14 -3.17 28.49 1.09
N PRO A 15 -3.30 29.74 0.59
CA PRO A 15 -3.55 30.92 1.42
C PRO A 15 -4.97 30.94 1.97
N ASP A 16 -5.21 31.62 3.08
CA ASP A 16 -6.55 31.70 3.70
C ASP A 16 -7.58 32.35 2.76
N GLU A 17 -7.15 33.27 1.88
CA GLU A 17 -7.99 33.87 0.85
C GLU A 17 -8.50 32.83 -0.17
N ALA A 18 -7.80 31.71 -0.36
CA ALA A 18 -8.23 30.66 -1.29
C ALA A 18 -9.53 29.98 -0.85
N ARG A 19 -9.89 30.05 0.44
CA ARG A 19 -11.19 29.54 0.95
C ARG A 19 -12.39 30.31 0.41
N SER A 20 -12.18 31.54 -0.08
CA SER A 20 -13.26 32.33 -0.70
C SER A 20 -13.59 31.89 -2.13
N LEU A 21 -12.73 31.09 -2.76
CA LEU A 21 -12.95 30.57 -4.10
C LEU A 21 -13.84 29.32 -4.06
N PRO A 22 -14.66 29.08 -5.09
CA PRO A 22 -15.42 27.85 -5.19
C PRO A 22 -14.46 26.65 -5.35
N PRO A 23 -14.53 25.62 -4.49
CA PRO A 23 -13.68 24.44 -4.62
C PRO A 23 -14.05 23.63 -5.88
N PRO A 24 -13.09 22.90 -6.46
CA PRO A 24 -13.37 21.98 -7.55
C PRO A 24 -14.34 20.90 -7.09
N LYS A 25 -15.27 20.52 -7.97
CA LYS A 25 -16.25 19.47 -7.69
C LYS A 25 -15.56 18.11 -7.70
N LEU A 26 -16.10 17.14 -6.97
CA LEU A 26 -15.64 15.75 -7.01
C LEU A 26 -15.78 15.12 -8.41
N THR A 27 -16.67 15.66 -9.24
CA THR A 27 -16.90 15.23 -10.62
C THR A 27 -16.15 16.10 -11.65
N ASP A 28 -15.17 16.90 -11.23
CA ASP A 28 -14.34 17.67 -12.16
C ASP A 28 -13.58 16.70 -13.09
N PRO A 29 -13.63 16.87 -14.43
CA PRO A 29 -12.93 15.99 -15.37
C PRO A 29 -11.41 15.93 -15.11
N ARG A 30 -10.80 16.98 -14.54
CA ARG A 30 -9.37 16.96 -14.15
C ARG A 30 -9.13 15.98 -13.01
N LEU A 31 -10.01 15.96 -12.01
CA LEU A 31 -9.91 15.04 -10.88
C LEU A 31 -10.18 13.59 -11.33
N ALA A 32 -11.16 13.39 -12.21
CA ALA A 32 -11.41 12.10 -12.83
C ALA A 32 -10.18 11.59 -13.61
N TYR A 33 -9.52 12.46 -14.37
CA TYR A 33 -8.29 12.11 -15.09
C TYR A 33 -7.14 11.75 -14.14
N ILE A 34 -6.97 12.47 -13.03
CA ILE A 34 -5.97 12.12 -12.00
C ILE A 34 -6.28 10.73 -11.40
N GLY A 35 -7.56 10.42 -11.14
CA GLY A 35 -7.99 9.09 -10.71
C GLY A 35 -7.66 8.01 -11.75
N PHE A 36 -7.88 8.29 -13.03
CA PHE A 36 -7.52 7.40 -14.14
C PHE A 36 -6.00 7.16 -14.21
N LEU A 37 -5.16 8.19 -13.99
CA LEU A 37 -3.71 8.01 -13.89
C LEU A 37 -3.33 7.07 -12.74
N GLY A 38 -4.00 7.18 -11.59
CA GLY A 38 -3.84 6.23 -10.48
C GLY A 38 -4.18 4.80 -10.86
N TYR A 39 -5.28 4.60 -11.60
CA TYR A 39 -5.66 3.29 -12.14
C TYR A 39 -4.60 2.73 -13.09
N CYS A 40 -4.12 3.52 -14.06
CA CYS A 40 -3.05 3.12 -14.96
C CYS A 40 -1.75 2.77 -14.21
N SER A 41 -1.41 3.51 -13.15
CA SER A 41 -0.28 3.21 -12.28
C SER A 41 -0.42 1.83 -11.63
N GLY A 42 -1.61 1.45 -11.15
CA GLY A 42 -1.86 0.14 -10.58
C GLY A 42 -1.73 -1.00 -11.60
N LEU A 43 -2.24 -0.79 -12.82
CA LEU A 43 -2.06 -1.76 -13.91
C LEU A 43 -0.59 -1.94 -14.28
N LEU A 44 0.17 -0.84 -14.37
CA LEU A 44 1.60 -0.86 -14.65
C LEU A 44 2.40 -1.56 -13.54
N ASP A 45 2.05 -1.29 -12.29
CA ASP A 45 2.66 -1.91 -11.11
C ASP A 45 2.47 -3.43 -11.10
N ASN A 46 1.28 -3.92 -11.50
CA ASN A 46 1.02 -5.33 -11.73
C ASN A 46 1.82 -5.88 -12.93
N ALA A 47 1.88 -5.14 -14.04
CA ALA A 47 2.62 -5.54 -15.24
C ALA A 47 4.13 -5.68 -14.99
N ILE A 48 4.74 -4.73 -14.27
CA ILE A 48 6.18 -4.75 -13.92
C ILE A 48 6.51 -5.99 -13.09
N ARG A 49 5.63 -6.36 -12.14
CA ARG A 49 5.81 -7.53 -11.29
C ARG A 49 5.38 -8.84 -11.95
N ARG A 50 5.07 -8.84 -13.25
CA ARG A 50 4.57 -10.00 -14.01
C ARG A 50 3.37 -10.68 -13.33
N ARG A 51 2.53 -9.89 -12.68
CA ARG A 51 1.25 -10.32 -12.10
C ARG A 51 0.15 -10.17 -13.13
N PRO A 52 -0.96 -10.93 -13.05
CA PRO A 52 -2.07 -10.74 -13.96
C PRO A 52 -2.67 -9.35 -13.75
N VAL A 53 -2.61 -8.51 -14.79
CA VAL A 53 -2.74 -7.05 -14.71
C VAL A 53 -4.05 -6.59 -14.05
N VAL A 54 -5.15 -7.29 -14.32
CA VAL A 54 -6.51 -6.92 -13.87
C VAL A 54 -6.96 -7.75 -12.67
N SER A 55 -6.44 -8.97 -12.48
CA SER A 55 -6.97 -9.94 -11.51
C SER A 55 -6.01 -10.30 -10.38
N ALA A 56 -4.81 -9.72 -10.33
CA ALA A 56 -3.80 -10.05 -9.32
C ALA A 56 -4.37 -10.09 -7.91
N ASP A 57 -5.08 -9.03 -7.50
CA ASP A 57 -5.62 -8.90 -6.15
C ASP A 57 -6.66 -9.98 -5.83
N TYR A 58 -7.53 -10.31 -6.79
CA TYR A 58 -8.49 -11.39 -6.65
C TYR A 58 -7.81 -12.76 -6.54
N MET A 59 -6.79 -13.01 -7.37
CA MET A 59 -6.07 -14.28 -7.35
C MET A 59 -5.31 -14.50 -6.04
N TYR A 60 -4.72 -13.45 -5.47
CA TYR A 60 -4.10 -13.54 -4.14
C TYR A 60 -5.14 -13.77 -3.04
N ALA A 61 -6.29 -13.08 -3.09
CA ALA A 61 -7.36 -13.30 -2.13
C ALA A 61 -7.91 -14.73 -2.17
N VAL A 62 -8.11 -15.31 -3.35
CA VAL A 62 -8.52 -16.72 -3.52
C VAL A 62 -7.46 -17.67 -2.97
N LYS A 63 -6.19 -17.43 -3.32
CA LYS A 63 -5.07 -18.25 -2.84
C LYS A 63 -4.98 -18.26 -1.30
N ASP A 64 -5.12 -17.10 -0.66
CA ASP A 64 -5.06 -16.98 0.79
C ASP A 64 -6.29 -17.65 1.45
N HIS A 65 -7.47 -17.45 0.87
CA HIS A 65 -8.68 -18.14 1.32
C HIS A 65 -8.52 -19.67 1.28
N ASP A 66 -8.04 -20.22 0.17
CA ASP A 66 -7.87 -21.65 -0.01
C ASP A 66 -6.78 -22.20 0.92
N MET A 67 -5.69 -21.46 1.11
CA MET A 67 -4.64 -21.82 2.07
C MET A 67 -5.20 -21.92 3.49
N PHE A 68 -5.95 -20.92 3.96
CA PHE A 68 -6.54 -20.95 5.29
C PHE A 68 -7.61 -22.03 5.43
N ALA A 69 -8.43 -22.24 4.41
CA ALA A 69 -9.41 -23.33 4.38
C ALA A 69 -8.73 -24.70 4.50
N TYR A 70 -7.63 -24.91 3.76
CA TYR A 70 -6.87 -26.15 3.78
C TYR A 70 -6.27 -26.41 5.18
N VAL A 71 -5.56 -25.43 5.74
CA VAL A 71 -4.96 -25.52 7.10
C VAL A 71 -6.03 -25.81 8.16
N LYS A 72 -7.20 -25.19 8.05
CA LYS A 72 -8.31 -25.42 8.99
C LYS A 72 -8.89 -26.83 8.86
N SER A 73 -8.94 -27.39 7.66
CA SER A 73 -9.48 -28.73 7.41
C SER A 73 -8.52 -29.88 7.76
N HIS A 74 -7.21 -29.62 7.81
CA HIS A 74 -6.17 -30.62 8.12
C HIS A 74 -5.30 -30.15 9.31
N PRO A 75 -5.87 -30.02 10.53
CA PRO A 75 -5.11 -29.59 11.70
C PRO A 75 -3.97 -30.56 12.08
N GLU A 76 -4.06 -31.83 11.72
CA GLU A 76 -3.03 -32.85 11.91
C GLU A 76 -1.75 -32.61 11.11
N ASP A 77 -1.87 -32.00 9.92
CA ASP A 77 -0.73 -31.66 9.06
C ASP A 77 0.01 -30.42 9.55
N PHE A 78 -0.69 -29.54 10.27
CA PHE A 78 -0.18 -28.26 10.76
C PHE A 78 -0.31 -28.13 12.29
N PRO A 79 0.36 -28.99 13.08
CA PRO A 79 0.30 -28.91 14.53
C PRO A 79 0.93 -27.60 15.03
N GLU A 80 0.26 -26.95 15.99
CA GLU A 80 0.81 -25.76 16.62
C GLU A 80 2.02 -26.15 17.47
N LYS A 81 3.20 -25.74 17.01
CA LYS A 81 4.46 -26.01 17.72
C LYS A 81 4.58 -25.07 18.91
N GLU A 82 4.96 -25.62 20.06
CA GLU A 82 5.29 -24.82 21.25
C GLU A 82 6.42 -23.84 20.90
N LYS A 83 6.14 -22.55 21.07
CA LYS A 83 7.11 -21.48 20.82
C LYS A 83 8.04 -21.38 22.02
N LYS A 84 9.27 -21.86 21.87
CA LYS A 84 10.32 -21.74 22.90
C LYS A 84 10.86 -20.31 22.94
N THR A 85 11.18 -19.84 24.14
CA THR A 85 11.76 -18.50 24.32
C THR A 85 13.27 -18.56 24.04
N TYR A 86 13.87 -17.46 23.56
CA TYR A 86 15.32 -17.38 23.31
C TYR A 86 16.19 -17.66 24.55
N SER A 87 15.62 -17.64 25.76
CA SER A 87 16.29 -18.08 26.99
C SER A 87 16.52 -19.58 27.06
N GLU A 88 15.75 -20.38 26.33
CA GLU A 88 15.80 -21.85 26.31
C GLU A 88 16.61 -22.40 25.13
N PHE A 89 16.98 -21.53 24.19
CA PHE A 89 17.71 -21.86 22.96
C PHE A 89 19.12 -21.27 23.01
N LEU A 90 20.16 -22.10 22.85
CA LEU A 90 21.54 -21.65 22.72
C LEU A 90 21.96 -21.80 21.25
N GLU A 91 22.07 -20.68 20.55
CA GLU A 91 22.69 -20.64 19.22
C GLU A 91 24.20 -20.45 19.34
N GLU A 92 24.96 -21.11 18.46
CA GLU A 92 26.41 -20.95 18.40
C GLU A 92 26.76 -19.58 17.80
N PHE A 93 27.54 -18.79 18.53
CA PHE A 93 27.94 -17.46 18.07
C PHE A 93 29.18 -17.54 17.17
N HIS A 94 29.03 -17.18 15.89
CA HIS A 94 30.14 -17.08 14.93
C HIS A 94 30.60 -15.62 14.77
N PRO A 95 31.73 -15.22 15.40
CA PRO A 95 32.23 -13.86 15.27
C PRO A 95 32.79 -13.60 13.86
N VAL A 96 32.48 -12.44 13.30
CA VAL A 96 33.11 -11.96 12.06
C VAL A 96 34.52 -11.46 12.41
N ARG A 97 35.54 -12.10 11.84
CA ARG A 97 36.96 -11.76 11.99
C ARG A 97 37.56 -11.37 10.65
#